data_AF-A0A8T6S777-F1
#
_entry.id   AF-A0A8T6S777-F1
#
_cell.length_a   1.000
_cell.length_b   1.000
_cell.length_c   1.000
_cell.angle_alpha   90.00
_cell.angle_beta   90.00
_cell.angle_gamma   90.00
#
_symmetry.space_group_name_H-M   'P 1'
#
loop_
_entity.id
_entity.type
_entity.pdbx_description
1 polymer ?
#
loop_
_entity_poly.entity_id
_entity_poly.type
_entity_poly.pdbx_seq_one_letter_code
_entity_poly.pdbx_strand_id
1 'polypeptide(L)' 'MNESVSRIPVRFVVQGVGEAEGELVRHLAPRTVEAIANQLPVEGRVALWKEEVYFEIP' A
#
# COMPACT_ATOMS: atom_id res chain seq x y z
N MET A 1 -10.30 -2.02 -22.55
CA MET A 1 -9.09 -1.57 -21.81
C MET A 1 -9.16 -2.24 -20.44
N ASN A 2 -8.23 -3.15 -20.12
CA ASN A 2 -8.29 -3.89 -18.85
C ASN A 2 -7.91 -2.99 -17.67
N GLU A 3 -8.89 -2.49 -16.94
CA GLU A 3 -8.70 -1.69 -15.72
C GLU A 3 -7.88 -2.45 -14.65
N SER A 4 -7.99 -3.77 -14.63
CA SER A 4 -7.30 -4.67 -13.68
C SER A 4 -5.76 -4.63 -13.74
N VAL A 5 -5.17 -4.17 -14.86
CA VAL A 5 -3.71 -4.01 -14.98
C VAL A 5 -3.24 -2.67 -14.43
N SER A 6 -4.15 -1.68 -14.36
CA SER A 6 -3.86 -0.29 -13.99
C SER A 6 -4.02 -0.03 -12.50
N ARG A 7 -4.93 -0.75 -11.84
CA ARG A 7 -5.23 -0.61 -10.41
C ARG A 7 -5.02 -1.96 -9.72
N ILE A 8 -4.16 -1.97 -8.71
CA ILE A 8 -3.86 -3.16 -7.92
C ILE A 8 -4.54 -3.00 -6.56
N PRO A 9 -5.55 -3.81 -6.21
CA PRO A 9 -6.17 -3.73 -4.90
C PRO A 9 -5.18 -4.17 -3.82
N VAL A 10 -5.16 -3.46 -2.71
CA VAL A 10 -4.33 -3.74 -1.54
C VAL A 10 -5.16 -3.61 -0.27
N ARG A 11 -4.71 -4.28 0.79
CA ARG A 11 -5.33 -4.22 2.11
C ARG A 11 -4.27 -3.88 3.15
N PHE A 12 -4.60 -2.91 4.00
CA PHE A 12 -3.81 -2.53 5.17
C PHE A 12 -4.42 -3.18 6.40
N VAL A 13 -3.59 -3.79 7.24
CA VAL A 13 -4.02 -4.41 8.49
C VAL A 13 -3.19 -3.78 9.61
N VAL A 14 -3.86 -3.10 10.54
CA VAL A 14 -3.22 -2.47 11.71
C VAL A 14 -3.67 -3.22 12.95
N GLN A 15 -2.72 -3.88 13.61
CA GLN A 15 -2.99 -4.70 14.79
C GLN A 15 -3.67 -3.86 15.89
N GLY A 16 -4.80 -4.37 16.39
CA GLY A 16 -5.57 -3.71 17.45
C GLY A 16 -6.40 -2.49 17.00
N VAL A 17 -6.37 -2.12 15.72
CA VAL A 17 -7.14 -1.01 15.16
C VAL A 17 -8.15 -1.49 14.13
N GLY A 18 -7.73 -2.29 13.14
CA GLY A 18 -8.63 -2.82 12.12
C GLY A 18 -7.98 -2.96 10.73
N GLU A 19 -8.83 -3.03 9.71
CA GLU A 19 -8.43 -3.20 8.31
C GLU A 19 -8.93 -2.03 7.45
N ALA A 20 -8.18 -1.71 6.40
CA ALA A 20 -8.59 -0.75 5.38
C ALA A 20 -8.23 -1.26 3.98
N GLU A 21 -9.09 -1.00 3.01
CA GLU A 21 -8.88 -1.35 1.61
C GLU A 21 -8.40 -0.12 0.80
N GLY A 22 -7.65 -0.37 -0.26
CA GLY A 22 -7.19 0.69 -1.16
C GLY A 22 -6.65 0.15 -2.47
N GLU A 23 -6.14 1.04 -3.31
CA GLU A 23 -5.59 0.69 -4.62
C GLU A 23 -4.25 1.37 -4.87
N LEU A 24 -3.29 0.61 -5.42
CA LEU A 24 -2.11 1.16 -6.04
C LEU A 24 -2.40 1.47 -7.52
N VAL A 25 -2.22 2.73 -7.91
CA VAL A 25 -2.54 3.21 -9.26
C VAL A 25 -1.29 3.22 -10.15
N ARG A 26 -1.09 2.13 -10.89
CA ARG A 26 0.14 1.86 -11.66
C ARG A 26 0.44 2.94 -12.72
N HIS A 27 -0.56 3.49 -13.38
CA HIS A 27 -0.32 4.50 -14.43
C HIS A 27 0.14 5.86 -13.89
N LEU A 28 -0.08 6.16 -12.61
CA LEU A 28 0.42 7.41 -11.99
C LEU A 28 1.88 7.29 -11.58
N ALA A 29 2.32 6.11 -11.14
CA ALA A 29 3.69 5.87 -10.68
C ALA A 29 4.13 4.41 -10.96
N PRO A 30 4.41 4.04 -12.22
CA PRO A 30 4.56 2.64 -12.62
C PRO A 30 5.72 1.93 -11.89
N ARG A 31 6.89 2.57 -11.83
CA ARG A 31 8.08 1.99 -11.19
C ARG A 31 7.91 1.85 -9.67
N THR A 32 7.27 2.82 -9.02
CA THR A 32 7.02 2.78 -7.58
C THR A 32 6.01 1.69 -7.23
N VAL A 33 4.91 1.61 -7.99
CA VAL A 33 3.88 0.58 -7.78
C VAL A 33 4.45 -0.81 -8.01
N GLU A 34 5.27 -1.02 -9.04
CA GLU A 34 5.95 -2.30 -9.26
C GLU A 34 6.90 -2.66 -8.12
N ALA A 35 7.69 -1.70 -7.63
CA ALA A 35 8.60 -1.94 -6.52
C ALA A 35 7.86 -2.37 -5.24
N ILE A 36 6.75 -1.70 -4.91
CA ILE A 36 5.93 -2.04 -3.75
C ILE A 36 5.27 -3.40 -3.96
N ALA A 37 4.60 -3.63 -5.10
CA ALA A 37 3.86 -4.86 -5.36
C ALA A 37 4.74 -6.12 -5.32
N ASN A 38 5.98 -6.01 -5.79
CA ASN A 38 6.95 -7.11 -5.76
C ASN A 38 7.48 -7.43 -4.36
N GLN A 39 7.34 -6.52 -3.40
CA GLN A 39 7.76 -6.71 -2.01
C GLN A 39 6.62 -7.14 -1.09
N LEU A 40 5.37 -7.17 -1.57
CA LEU A 40 4.26 -7.61 -0.75
C LEU A 40 4.37 -9.09 -0.35
N PRO A 41 3.98 -9.46 0.88
CA PRO A 41 3.47 -8.57 1.94
C PRO A 41 4.59 -7.76 2.61
N VAL A 42 4.30 -6.50 2.93
CA VAL A 42 5.20 -5.64 3.71
C VAL A 42 4.67 -5.46 5.12
N GLU A 43 5.57 -5.53 6.10
CA GLU A 43 5.26 -5.38 7.52
C GLU A 43 6.24 -4.38 8.15
N GLY A 44 5.76 -3.59 9.11
CA GLY A 44 6.55 -2.52 9.71
C GLY A 44 5.91 -1.96 10.98
N ARG A 45 6.68 -1.15 11.70
CA ARG A 45 6.15 -0.40 12.85
C ARG A 45 5.51 0.89 12.36
N VAL A 46 4.30 1.12 12.83
CA VAL A 46 3.51 2.30 12.46
C VAL A 46 3.77 3.45 13.43
N ALA A 47 3.95 4.65 12.88
CA ALA A 47 3.99 5.91 13.60
C ALA A 47 2.91 6.85 13.06
N LEU A 48 2.32 7.63 13.96
CA LEU A 48 1.37 8.68 13.60
C LEU A 48 2.10 10.02 13.48
N TRP A 49 1.83 10.73 12.39
CA TRP A 49 2.26 12.11 12.22
C TRP A 49 1.09 12.96 11.74
N LYS A 50 0.59 13.82 12.62
CA LYS A 50 -0.66 14.58 12.41
C LYS A 50 -1.82 13.61 12.10
N GLU A 51 -2.40 13.71 10.90
CA GLU A 51 -3.53 12.91 10.41
C GLU A 51 -3.08 11.73 9.54
N GLU A 52 -1.76 11.50 9.42
CA GLU A 52 -1.16 10.51 8.53
C GLU A 52 -0.51 9.37 9.31
N VAL A 53 -0.50 8.20 8.66
CA VAL A 53 0.06 6.95 9.18
C VAL A 53 1.29 6.61 8.34
N TYR A 54 2.45 6.52 8.98
CA TYR A 54 3.72 6.18 8.34
C TYR A 54 4.27 4.88 8.91
N PHE A 55 4.93 4.08 8.09
CA PHE A 55 5.68 2.91 8.53
C PHE A 55 6.90 2.73 7.64
N GLU A 56 7.96 2.19 8.23
CA GLU A 56 9.16 1.81 7.50
C GLU A 56 9.08 0.33 7.11
N ILE A 57 9.59 0.03 5.92
CA ILE A 57 9.75 -1.33 5.41
C ILE A 57 11.25 -1.68 5.46
N PRO A 58 11.64 -2.88 5.94
CA PRO A 58 13.05 -3.30 6.03
C PRO A 58 13.76 -3.35 4.68
#